data_AF-A0A023GBC4-F1
#
_entry.id   AF-A0A023GBC4-F1
#
_cell.length_a   1.000
_cell.length_b   1.000
_cell.length_c   1.000
_cell.angle_alpha   90.00
_cell.angle_beta   90.00
_cell.angle_gamma   90.00
#
_symmetry.space_group_name_H-M   'P 1'
#
loop_
_entity.id
_entity.type
_entity.pdbx_description
1 polymer ?
#
loop_
_entity_poly.entity_id
_entity_poly.type
_entity_poly.pdbx_seq_one_letter_code
_entity_poly.pdbx_strand_id
1 'polypeptide(L)'
;LGNSSTIYLHTDPVSTDSTAVNQTVNNLIEHIKNSAAAEPLKLPVEVSASGQPLPPSSVQRFLRKDQEIAAVVITNHDKQFQNKYYNSFLDTWQNLNSTGGDLQAVADHLTKLAATVASAVFKVVTGEDAKGLALDKFRTAELLECYVLNASCTLFGEVTNKASMSAMRSKPFPLYVSVDPNGRTINPSTVLTRLIMAYLTGEHLKKVTKDNCTSLADNDKLHQYSWMDGPDVNESGLCVRSTAVMTLARSPAHELKDWNTREYSTWTESVWEEASLQVFLMPSFRQEVSVLVGGIAVFLVSLLTVHCLNQQALVLFTPRALVGI
;
A
#
# COMPACT_ATOMS: atom_id res chain seq x y z
N LEU A 1 -2.27 -18.00 -10.10
CA LEU A 1 -2.92 -17.01 -9.18
C LEU A 1 -4.41 -17.06 -9.50
N GLY A 2 -5.21 -17.71 -8.66
CA GLY A 2 -6.49 -18.28 -9.12
C GLY A 2 -6.30 -19.68 -9.71
N ASN A 3 -7.38 -20.41 -9.98
CA ASN A 3 -7.40 -21.84 -10.30
C ASN A 3 -6.62 -22.22 -11.58
N SER A 4 -6.10 -21.25 -12.33
CA SER A 4 -5.26 -21.45 -13.51
C SER A 4 -3.91 -20.75 -13.37
N SER A 5 -2.86 -21.38 -13.90
CA SER A 5 -1.53 -20.81 -14.11
C SER A 5 -1.40 -20.06 -15.44
N THR A 6 -2.46 -19.99 -16.24
CA THR A 6 -2.48 -19.33 -17.54
C THR A 6 -2.53 -17.82 -17.39
N ILE A 7 -1.68 -17.14 -18.15
CA ILE A 7 -1.63 -15.69 -18.24
C ILE A 7 -2.30 -15.25 -19.53
N TYR A 8 -3.08 -14.17 -19.47
CA TYR A 8 -3.83 -13.63 -20.60
C TYR A 8 -3.27 -12.28 -21.02
N LEU A 9 -3.05 -12.13 -22.33
CA LEU A 9 -2.62 -10.89 -22.96
C LEU A 9 -3.84 -10.19 -23.58
N HIS A 10 -4.12 -8.99 -23.11
CA HIS A 10 -5.20 -8.13 -23.59
C HIS A 10 -4.64 -6.99 -24.43
N THR A 11 -5.35 -6.65 -25.49
CA THR A 11 -5.03 -5.55 -26.40
C THR A 11 -6.25 -4.64 -26.53
N ASP A 12 -6.03 -3.40 -26.96
CA ASP A 12 -7.13 -2.46 -27.19
C ASP A 12 -7.64 -2.58 -28.63
N PRO A 13 -8.90 -3.02 -28.85
CA PRO A 13 -9.43 -3.19 -30.20
C PRO A 13 -9.35 -1.89 -31.02
N VAL A 14 -9.64 -0.75 -30.39
CA VAL A 14 -9.67 0.57 -31.05
C VAL A 14 -8.28 0.99 -31.51
N SER A 15 -7.27 0.89 -30.66
CA SER A 15 -5.90 1.24 -31.02
C SER A 15 -5.32 0.29 -32.08
N THR A 16 -5.70 -0.99 -32.05
CA THR A 16 -5.26 -2.00 -33.03
C THR A 16 -5.97 -1.93 -34.39
N ASP A 17 -6.96 -1.05 -34.58
CA ASP A 17 -7.52 -0.78 -35.91
C ASP A 17 -6.46 -0.14 -36.84
N SER A 18 -5.48 0.57 -36.27
CA SER A 18 -4.31 1.06 -37.00
C SER A 18 -3.36 -0.09 -37.34
N THR A 19 -3.04 -0.24 -38.63
CA THR A 19 -2.14 -1.32 -39.12
C THR A 19 -0.75 -1.25 -38.49
N ALA A 20 -0.21 -0.04 -38.30
CA ALA A 20 1.11 0.16 -37.69
C ALA A 20 1.12 -0.24 -36.21
N VAL A 21 0.11 0.19 -35.44
CA VAL A 21 -0.03 -0.15 -34.02
C VAL A 21 -0.24 -1.66 -33.87
N ASN A 22 -1.11 -2.24 -34.70
CA ASN A 22 -1.39 -3.68 -34.69
C ASN A 22 -0.13 -4.52 -34.95
N GLN A 23 0.70 -4.13 -35.91
CA GLN A 23 1.98 -4.79 -36.17
C GLN A 23 2.89 -4.75 -34.94
N THR A 24 3.07 -3.57 -34.33
CA THR A 24 3.90 -3.43 -33.12
C THR A 24 3.35 -4.24 -31.93
N VAL A 25 2.03 -4.25 -31.74
CA VAL A 25 1.36 -5.04 -30.70
C VAL A 25 1.56 -6.54 -30.93
N ASN A 26 1.42 -7.02 -32.17
CA ASN A 26 1.63 -8.43 -32.49
C ASN A 26 3.09 -8.86 -32.27
N ASN A 27 4.06 -8.01 -32.64
CA ASN A 27 5.47 -8.25 -32.34
C ASN A 27 5.71 -8.35 -30.83
N LEU A 28 5.10 -7.46 -30.04
CA LEU A 28 5.20 -7.50 -28.57
C LEU A 28 4.59 -8.80 -28.00
N ILE A 29 3.41 -9.20 -28.48
CA ILE A 29 2.78 -10.47 -28.09
C ILE A 29 3.68 -11.65 -28.42
N GLU A 30 4.30 -11.66 -29.60
CA GLU A 30 5.21 -12.71 -30.02
C GLU A 30 6.44 -12.78 -29.11
N HIS A 31 7.06 -11.64 -28.80
CA HIS A 31 8.18 -11.58 -27.85
C HIS A 31 7.82 -12.12 -26.47
N ILE A 32 6.63 -11.79 -25.96
CA ILE A 32 6.13 -12.30 -24.68
C ILE A 32 5.92 -13.82 -24.76
N LYS A 33 5.25 -14.32 -25.81
CA LYS A 33 5.01 -15.76 -26.00
C LYS A 33 6.29 -16.57 -26.14
N ASN A 34 7.23 -16.10 -26.95
CA ASN A 34 8.50 -16.77 -27.16
C ASN A 34 9.32 -16.80 -25.86
N SER A 35 9.33 -15.70 -25.11
CA SER A 35 9.97 -15.64 -23.79
C SER A 35 9.31 -16.60 -22.80
N ALA A 36 7.98 -16.63 -22.75
CA ALA A 36 7.22 -17.50 -21.85
C ALA A 36 7.42 -18.99 -22.14
N ALA A 37 7.54 -19.36 -23.41
CA ALA A 37 7.74 -20.74 -23.85
C ALA A 37 9.17 -21.24 -23.61
N ALA A 38 10.15 -20.34 -23.46
CA ALA A 38 11.55 -20.71 -23.26
C ALA A 38 11.78 -21.42 -21.91
N GLU A 39 12.76 -22.33 -21.89
CA GLU A 39 13.25 -22.93 -20.65
C GLU A 39 14.06 -21.92 -19.84
N PRO A 40 13.94 -21.88 -18.50
CA PRO A 40 13.14 -22.77 -17.62
C PRO A 40 11.73 -22.22 -17.29
N LEU A 41 11.21 -21.24 -18.03
CA LEU A 41 9.98 -20.52 -17.68
C LEU A 41 8.74 -21.38 -17.90
N LYS A 42 8.55 -21.89 -19.13
CA LYS A 42 7.40 -22.73 -19.53
C LYS A 42 6.05 -22.21 -19.00
N LEU A 43 5.78 -20.95 -19.23
CA LEU A 43 4.53 -20.32 -18.79
C LEU A 43 3.44 -20.42 -19.86
N PRO A 44 2.25 -20.93 -19.53
CA PRO A 44 1.12 -20.93 -20.44
C PRO A 44 0.61 -19.50 -20.63
N VAL A 45 0.57 -19.06 -21.89
CA VAL A 45 0.14 -17.71 -22.28
C VAL A 45 -0.92 -17.80 -23.37
N GLU A 46 -2.05 -17.15 -23.13
CA GLU A 46 -3.15 -17.01 -24.08
C GLU A 46 -3.36 -15.54 -24.45
N VAL A 47 -3.88 -15.30 -25.66
CA VAL A 47 -4.25 -13.96 -26.12
C VAL A 47 -5.77 -13.90 -26.09
N SER A 48 -6.29 -12.88 -25.39
CA SER A 48 -7.72 -12.65 -25.30
C SER A 48 -8.29 -12.32 -26.67
N ALA A 49 -9.60 -12.53 -26.85
CA ALA A 49 -10.26 -12.27 -28.12
C ALA A 49 -10.06 -10.80 -28.56
N SER A 50 -9.74 -10.58 -29.84
CA SER A 50 -9.42 -9.24 -30.39
C SER A 50 -10.56 -8.22 -30.31
N GLY A 51 -11.81 -8.67 -30.19
CA GLY A 51 -12.96 -7.80 -29.99
C GLY A 51 -13.30 -7.49 -28.53
N GLN A 52 -12.53 -8.02 -27.57
CA GLN A 52 -12.78 -7.81 -26.14
C GLN A 52 -12.21 -6.46 -25.69
N PRO A 53 -12.96 -5.65 -24.92
CA PRO A 53 -12.44 -4.40 -24.38
C PRO A 53 -11.31 -4.66 -23.37
N LEU A 54 -10.37 -3.71 -23.27
CA LEU A 54 -9.31 -3.78 -22.26
C LEU A 54 -9.89 -3.86 -20.84
N PRO A 55 -9.33 -4.72 -19.96
CA PRO A 55 -9.64 -4.67 -18.55
C PRO A 55 -9.18 -3.33 -17.93
N PRO A 56 -9.84 -2.85 -16.84
CA PRO A 56 -9.47 -1.61 -16.17
C PRO A 56 -7.99 -1.59 -15.78
N SER A 57 -7.24 -0.65 -16.34
CA SER A 57 -5.79 -0.52 -16.13
C SER A 57 -5.31 0.89 -16.48
N SER A 58 -4.12 1.26 -15.98
CA SER A 58 -3.54 2.59 -16.23
C SER A 58 -3.32 2.86 -17.72
N VAL A 59 -3.09 1.82 -18.54
CA VAL A 59 -2.95 1.91 -20.01
C VAL A 59 -4.12 2.65 -20.65
N GLN A 60 -5.35 2.46 -20.16
CA GLN A 60 -6.53 3.15 -20.69
C GLN A 60 -6.43 4.68 -20.58
N ARG A 61 -5.71 5.20 -19.58
CA ARG A 61 -5.47 6.65 -19.44
C ARG A 61 -4.45 7.16 -20.46
N PHE A 62 -3.42 6.36 -20.78
CA PHE A 62 -2.46 6.68 -21.83
C PHE A 62 -3.13 6.64 -23.20
N LEU A 63 -3.89 5.58 -23.51
CA LEU A 63 -4.58 5.43 -24.80
C LEU A 63 -5.66 6.48 -25.04
N ARG A 64 -6.26 7.04 -23.98
CA ARG A 64 -7.15 8.19 -24.11
C ARG A 64 -6.45 9.42 -24.66
N LYS A 65 -5.15 9.58 -24.38
CA LYS A 65 -4.37 10.73 -24.85
C LYS A 65 -3.72 10.45 -26.21
N ASP A 66 -3.25 9.22 -26.41
CA ASP A 66 -2.52 8.82 -27.61
C ASP A 66 -2.83 7.35 -27.95
N GLN A 67 -3.57 7.15 -29.04
CA GLN A 67 -3.96 5.84 -29.56
C GLN A 67 -2.85 5.18 -30.39
N GLU A 68 -1.74 5.87 -30.66
CA GLU A 68 -0.59 5.29 -31.37
C GLU A 68 0.30 4.44 -30.45
N ILE A 69 0.03 4.46 -29.13
CA ILE A 69 0.77 3.65 -28.15
C ILE A 69 0.39 2.17 -28.32
N ALA A 70 1.36 1.36 -28.74
CA ALA A 70 1.24 -0.09 -28.72
C ALA A 70 1.32 -0.62 -27.27
N ALA A 71 0.20 -1.16 -26.76
CA ALA A 71 0.10 -1.63 -25.39
C ALA A 71 -0.46 -3.06 -25.30
N VAL A 72 0.08 -3.83 -24.36
CA VAL A 72 -0.40 -5.16 -23.97
C VAL A 72 -0.60 -5.17 -22.47
N VAL A 73 -1.79 -5.57 -22.01
CA VAL A 73 -2.11 -5.72 -20.59
C VAL A 73 -2.06 -7.20 -20.21
N ILE A 74 -1.21 -7.54 -19.25
CA ILE A 74 -1.00 -8.91 -18.79
C ILE A 74 -1.84 -9.15 -17.55
N THR A 75 -2.66 -10.21 -17.55
CA THR A 75 -3.54 -10.54 -16.41
C THR A 75 -3.62 -12.05 -16.17
N ASN A 76 -4.27 -12.45 -15.08
CA ASN A 76 -4.60 -13.84 -14.78
C ASN A 76 -6.02 -14.24 -15.24
N HIS A 77 -6.69 -13.47 -16.08
CA HIS A 77 -8.06 -13.77 -16.50
C HIS A 77 -8.33 -13.39 -17.95
N ASP A 78 -9.22 -14.16 -18.60
CA ASP A 78 -9.76 -13.78 -19.91
C ASP A 78 -10.87 -12.74 -19.73
N LYS A 79 -12.08 -13.13 -19.31
CA LYS A 79 -13.23 -12.22 -19.27
C LYS A 79 -13.53 -11.64 -17.90
N GLN A 80 -13.60 -12.49 -16.88
CA GLN A 80 -13.99 -12.11 -15.52
C GLN A 80 -12.83 -12.35 -14.56
N PHE A 81 -12.67 -11.47 -13.57
CA PHE A 81 -11.64 -11.63 -12.55
C PHE A 81 -11.76 -13.00 -11.87
N GLN A 82 -10.64 -13.71 -11.77
CA GLN A 82 -10.56 -14.92 -10.95
C GLN A 82 -10.57 -14.58 -9.45
N ASN A 83 -10.19 -13.35 -9.08
CA ASN A 83 -10.19 -12.88 -7.71
C ASN A 83 -11.62 -12.67 -7.20
N LYS A 84 -12.05 -13.49 -6.24
CA LYS A 84 -13.39 -13.41 -5.62
C LYS A 84 -13.53 -12.28 -4.60
N TYR A 85 -12.41 -11.73 -4.12
CA TYR A 85 -12.34 -10.74 -3.06
C TYR A 85 -11.74 -9.42 -3.53
N TYR A 86 -11.86 -9.10 -4.82
CA TYR A 86 -11.30 -7.87 -5.42
C TYR A 86 -11.58 -6.62 -4.57
N ASN A 87 -10.51 -5.95 -4.09
CA ASN A 87 -10.54 -4.77 -3.21
C ASN A 87 -11.30 -4.97 -1.88
N SER A 88 -11.40 -6.19 -1.38
CA SER A 88 -12.02 -6.53 -0.09
C SER A 88 -10.97 -6.74 1.00
N PHE A 89 -11.40 -6.63 2.27
CA PHE A 89 -10.57 -7.02 3.42
C PHE A 89 -10.22 -8.51 3.45
N LEU A 90 -10.93 -9.34 2.66
CA LEU A 90 -10.66 -10.76 2.45
C LEU A 90 -9.62 -11.02 1.34
N ASP A 91 -9.14 -9.99 0.65
CA ASP A 91 -8.07 -10.12 -0.34
C ASP A 91 -6.70 -10.23 0.33
N THR A 92 -6.51 -11.34 1.05
CA THR A 92 -5.31 -11.64 1.81
C THR A 92 -4.41 -12.59 1.04
N TRP A 93 -3.21 -12.89 1.59
CA TRP A 93 -2.29 -13.84 0.96
C TRP A 93 -2.93 -15.22 0.70
N GLN A 94 -3.88 -15.64 1.54
CA GLN A 94 -4.62 -16.90 1.35
C GLN A 94 -5.41 -16.92 0.03
N ASN A 95 -5.86 -15.77 -0.46
CA ASN A 95 -6.59 -15.65 -1.73
C ASN A 95 -5.68 -15.81 -2.96
N LEU A 96 -4.39 -15.44 -2.84
CA LEU A 96 -3.39 -15.66 -3.91
C LEU A 96 -3.21 -17.16 -4.21
N ASN A 97 -3.43 -17.98 -3.18
CA ASN A 97 -3.24 -19.41 -3.18
C ASN A 97 -4.57 -20.19 -3.25
N SER A 98 -5.27 -20.06 -4.37
CA SER A 98 -6.53 -20.80 -4.58
C SER A 98 -6.34 -22.32 -4.76
N THR A 99 -5.10 -22.78 -5.00
CA THR A 99 -4.75 -24.19 -5.23
C THR A 99 -4.19 -24.89 -3.99
N GLY A 100 -4.03 -24.19 -2.86
CA GLY A 100 -3.52 -24.78 -1.61
C GLY A 100 -2.01 -25.06 -1.60
N GLY A 101 -1.23 -24.48 -2.53
CA GLY A 101 0.23 -24.50 -2.51
C GLY A 101 0.83 -23.67 -1.36
N ASP A 102 2.15 -23.60 -1.23
CA ASP A 102 2.77 -22.65 -0.30
C ASP A 102 3.01 -21.29 -0.98
N LEU A 103 3.44 -20.30 -0.19
CA LEU A 103 3.83 -18.99 -0.72
C LEU A 103 4.95 -19.12 -1.77
N GLN A 104 5.80 -20.13 -1.63
CA GLN A 104 6.92 -20.40 -2.53
C GLN A 104 6.43 -20.75 -3.95
N ALA A 105 5.41 -21.60 -4.08
CA ALA A 105 4.83 -21.92 -5.38
C ALA A 105 4.24 -20.69 -6.09
N VAL A 106 3.63 -19.78 -5.33
CA VAL A 106 3.16 -18.48 -5.85
C VAL A 106 4.34 -17.62 -6.29
N ALA A 107 5.40 -17.56 -5.48
CA ALA A 107 6.63 -16.83 -5.77
C ALA A 107 7.33 -17.37 -7.03
N ASP A 108 7.41 -18.68 -7.21
CA ASP A 108 8.04 -19.32 -8.37
C ASP A 108 7.29 -18.98 -9.66
N HIS A 109 5.95 -19.04 -9.61
CA HIS A 109 5.11 -18.65 -10.74
C HIS A 109 5.30 -17.17 -11.09
N LEU A 110 5.29 -16.29 -10.09
CA LEU A 110 5.52 -14.85 -10.28
C LEU A 110 6.94 -14.52 -10.74
N THR A 111 7.95 -15.29 -10.31
CA THR A 111 9.33 -15.17 -10.76
C THR A 111 9.44 -15.48 -12.25
N LYS A 112 8.78 -16.54 -12.70
CA LYS A 112 8.74 -16.88 -14.13
C LYS A 112 8.05 -15.80 -14.94
N LEU A 113 6.97 -15.21 -14.41
CA LEU A 113 6.24 -14.14 -15.07
C LEU A 113 7.11 -12.88 -15.17
N ALA A 114 7.74 -12.48 -14.07
CA ALA A 114 8.65 -11.35 -14.04
C ALA A 114 9.83 -11.55 -15.01
N ALA A 115 10.41 -12.75 -15.08
CA ALA A 115 11.46 -13.09 -16.03
C ALA A 115 10.98 -13.06 -17.49
N THR A 116 9.75 -13.49 -17.76
CA THR A 116 9.12 -13.40 -19.09
C THR A 116 9.00 -11.94 -19.53
N VAL A 117 8.48 -11.09 -18.64
CA VAL A 117 8.33 -9.65 -18.91
C VAL A 117 9.70 -9.00 -19.09
N ALA A 118 10.67 -9.31 -18.23
CA ALA A 118 12.02 -8.78 -18.33
C ALA A 118 12.69 -9.15 -19.66
N SER A 119 12.56 -10.40 -20.10
CA SER A 119 13.08 -10.86 -21.40
C SER A 119 12.41 -10.18 -22.58
N ALA A 120 11.08 -10.03 -22.55
CA ALA A 120 10.35 -9.34 -23.60
C ALA A 120 10.75 -7.86 -23.68
N VAL A 121 10.86 -7.17 -22.54
CA VAL A 121 11.32 -5.77 -22.48
C VAL A 121 12.77 -5.66 -22.97
N PHE A 122 13.66 -6.55 -22.54
CA PHE A 122 15.05 -6.58 -22.99
C PHE A 122 15.14 -6.73 -24.51
N LYS A 123 14.32 -7.63 -25.09
CA LYS A 123 14.23 -7.83 -26.53
C LYS A 123 13.77 -6.58 -27.27
N VAL A 124 12.73 -5.92 -26.76
CA VAL A 124 12.19 -4.69 -27.37
C VAL A 124 13.22 -3.56 -27.34
N VAL A 125 13.98 -3.42 -26.25
CA VAL A 125 14.95 -2.33 -26.07
C VAL A 125 16.25 -2.58 -26.83
N THR A 126 16.75 -3.82 -26.85
CA THR A 126 18.09 -4.13 -27.37
C THR A 126 18.07 -4.80 -28.74
N GLY A 127 16.94 -5.39 -29.15
CA GLY A 127 16.85 -6.27 -30.32
C GLY A 127 17.40 -7.69 -30.09
N GLU A 128 18.04 -7.95 -28.95
CA GLU A 128 18.68 -9.22 -28.61
C GLU A 128 17.86 -10.04 -27.61
N ASP A 129 18.01 -11.36 -27.64
CA ASP A 129 17.37 -12.22 -26.64
C ASP A 129 18.13 -12.14 -25.31
N ALA A 130 17.40 -12.04 -24.20
CA ALA A 130 18.00 -12.05 -22.87
C ALA A 130 18.70 -13.40 -22.61
N LYS A 131 19.98 -13.36 -22.22
CA LYS A 131 20.79 -14.55 -21.90
C LYS A 131 21.09 -14.59 -20.41
N GLY A 132 21.08 -15.80 -19.83
CA GLY A 132 21.56 -16.02 -18.46
C GLY A 132 20.66 -15.42 -17.37
N LEU A 133 19.33 -15.56 -17.49
CA LEU A 133 18.39 -15.17 -16.45
C LEU A 133 18.61 -15.98 -15.16
N ALA A 134 19.22 -15.35 -14.17
CA ALA A 134 19.37 -15.92 -12.83
C ALA A 134 18.05 -15.71 -12.05
N LEU A 135 17.13 -16.67 -12.16
CA LEU A 135 15.80 -16.60 -11.52
C LEU A 135 15.89 -16.45 -9.99
N ASP A 136 16.93 -17.01 -9.38
CA ASP A 136 17.24 -16.89 -7.95
C ASP A 136 17.45 -15.43 -7.52
N LYS A 137 17.86 -14.53 -8.43
CA LYS A 137 18.12 -13.11 -8.12
C LYS A 137 16.87 -12.23 -8.08
N PHE A 138 15.70 -12.75 -8.47
CA PHE A 138 14.46 -11.95 -8.48
C PHE A 138 13.89 -11.68 -7.08
N ARG A 139 14.29 -12.45 -6.05
CA ARG A 139 13.84 -12.31 -4.64
C ARG A 139 12.32 -12.20 -4.46
N THR A 140 11.55 -12.81 -5.37
CA THR A 140 10.08 -12.69 -5.41
C THR A 140 9.40 -13.22 -4.15
N ALA A 141 9.92 -14.30 -3.57
CA ALA A 141 9.37 -14.89 -2.36
C ALA A 141 9.45 -13.93 -1.17
N GLU A 142 10.60 -13.26 -1.03
CA GLU A 142 10.85 -12.28 0.03
C GLU A 142 10.01 -11.02 -0.18
N LEU A 143 9.86 -10.55 -1.43
CA LEU A 143 8.92 -9.47 -1.75
C LEU A 143 7.49 -9.83 -1.34
N LEU A 144 7.02 -11.02 -1.71
CA LEU A 144 5.68 -11.47 -1.32
C LEU A 144 5.53 -11.52 0.19
N GLU A 145 6.49 -12.10 0.92
CA GLU A 145 6.47 -12.12 2.38
C GLU A 145 6.28 -10.71 2.95
N CYS A 146 7.11 -9.76 2.51
CA CYS A 146 7.08 -8.38 2.99
C CYS A 146 5.75 -7.67 2.75
N TYR A 147 5.17 -7.83 1.56
CA TYR A 147 3.96 -7.09 1.16
C TYR A 147 2.65 -7.75 1.58
N VAL A 148 2.60 -9.09 1.69
CA VAL A 148 1.33 -9.80 1.93
C VAL A 148 1.26 -10.57 3.24
N LEU A 149 2.39 -10.81 3.93
CA LEU A 149 2.43 -11.56 5.18
C LEU A 149 2.95 -10.75 6.36
N ASN A 150 4.14 -10.18 6.25
CA ASN A 150 4.86 -9.62 7.38
C ASN A 150 5.74 -8.45 6.95
N ALA A 151 5.37 -7.22 7.36
CA ALA A 151 6.20 -6.06 7.04
C ALA A 151 7.53 -6.05 7.82
N SER A 152 7.67 -6.80 8.92
CA SER A 152 8.95 -6.98 9.62
C SER A 152 9.85 -8.06 8.98
N CYS A 153 9.72 -8.29 7.67
CA CYS A 153 10.51 -9.27 6.91
C CYS A 153 11.98 -8.85 6.77
N THR A 154 12.83 -9.81 6.40
CA THR A 154 14.27 -9.60 6.19
C THR A 154 14.55 -8.54 5.12
N LEU A 155 13.88 -8.62 3.97
CA LEU A 155 14.14 -7.72 2.84
C LEU A 155 13.77 -6.25 3.13
N PHE A 156 12.70 -5.97 3.87
CA PHE A 156 12.43 -4.60 4.36
C PHE A 156 13.48 -4.16 5.40
N GLY A 157 14.02 -5.10 6.17
CA GLY A 157 15.19 -4.87 7.04
C GLY A 157 16.42 -4.41 6.30
N GLU A 158 16.73 -5.04 5.17
CA GLU A 158 17.92 -4.69 4.38
C GLU A 158 17.84 -3.27 3.82
N VAL A 159 16.65 -2.81 3.41
CA VAL A 159 16.49 -1.50 2.75
C VAL A 159 16.17 -0.35 3.71
N THR A 160 15.94 -0.64 4.99
CA THR A 160 15.65 0.35 6.02
C THR A 160 16.73 0.35 7.10
N ASN A 161 16.59 1.23 8.10
CA ASN A 161 17.52 1.27 9.24
C ASN A 161 16.91 0.55 10.46
N LYS A 162 17.76 0.09 11.39
CA LYS A 162 17.34 -0.58 12.64
C LYS A 162 16.23 0.11 13.44
N ALA A 163 16.20 1.45 13.46
CA ALA A 163 15.18 2.21 14.19
C ALA A 163 13.82 2.19 13.47
N SER A 164 13.82 2.23 12.13
CA SER A 164 12.62 2.04 11.33
C SER A 164 12.11 0.61 11.42
N MET A 165 13.00 -0.38 11.47
CA MET A 165 12.65 -1.79 11.62
C MET A 165 11.98 -2.11 12.94
N SER A 166 12.44 -1.54 14.06
CA SER A 166 11.81 -1.77 15.36
C SER A 166 10.39 -1.20 15.45
N ALA A 167 10.06 -0.24 14.59
CA ALA A 167 8.72 0.31 14.43
C ALA A 167 7.84 -0.45 13.41
N MET A 168 8.39 -1.44 12.69
CA MET A 168 7.61 -2.21 11.72
C MET A 168 6.62 -3.16 12.38
N ARG A 169 5.51 -3.36 11.69
CA ARG A 169 4.39 -4.19 12.17
C ARG A 169 4.60 -5.63 11.70
N SER A 170 4.23 -6.60 12.54
CA SER A 170 4.18 -8.02 12.15
C SER A 170 3.01 -8.38 11.22
N LYS A 171 2.47 -7.38 10.50
CA LYS A 171 1.34 -7.48 9.57
C LYS A 171 1.65 -6.61 8.34
N PRO A 172 1.14 -6.96 7.15
CA PRO A 172 1.40 -6.18 5.95
C PRO A 172 0.83 -4.76 6.08
N PHE A 173 1.48 -3.80 5.43
CA PHE A 173 0.95 -2.45 5.32
C PHE A 173 -0.24 -2.43 4.36
N PRO A 174 -1.30 -1.64 4.65
CA PRO A 174 -2.38 -1.46 3.70
C PRO A 174 -1.88 -0.72 2.44
N LEU A 175 -2.42 -1.11 1.29
CA LEU A 175 -2.16 -0.45 0.00
C LEU A 175 -3.12 0.71 -0.29
N TYR A 176 -3.97 1.06 0.68
CA TYR A 176 -4.82 2.24 0.59
C TYR A 176 -3.97 3.50 0.44
N VAL A 177 -4.25 4.33 -0.56
CA VAL A 177 -3.41 5.49 -0.90
C VAL A 177 -3.30 6.52 0.24
N SER A 178 -4.30 6.57 1.14
CA SER A 178 -4.41 7.54 2.24
C SER A 178 -4.50 8.98 1.75
N VAL A 179 -4.79 9.89 2.69
CA VAL A 179 -4.64 11.33 2.50
C VAL A 179 -3.27 11.81 2.96
N ASP A 180 -2.85 12.93 2.38
CA ASP A 180 -1.71 13.72 2.84
C ASP A 180 -2.22 15.10 3.34
N PRO A 181 -2.66 15.20 4.61
CA PRO A 181 -3.28 16.42 5.12
C PRO A 181 -2.30 17.60 5.21
N ASN A 182 -0.99 17.33 5.30
CA ASN A 182 0.04 18.33 5.59
C ASN A 182 1.10 18.47 4.49
N GLY A 183 0.95 17.78 3.35
CA GLY A 183 1.96 17.79 2.27
C GLY A 183 3.24 17.03 2.60
N ARG A 184 3.22 16.16 3.62
CA ARG A 184 4.39 15.53 4.24
C ARG A 184 4.20 14.06 4.58
N THR A 185 2.97 13.57 4.58
CA THR A 185 2.67 12.19 4.93
C THR A 185 2.71 11.33 3.67
N ILE A 186 3.68 10.43 3.59
CA ILE A 186 3.80 9.46 2.51
C ILE A 186 3.40 8.10 3.05
N ASN A 187 2.59 7.35 2.28
CA ASN A 187 2.24 5.99 2.63
C ASN A 187 3.53 5.14 2.82
N PRO A 188 3.70 4.45 3.97
CA PRO A 188 4.86 3.59 4.23
C PRO A 188 5.14 2.58 3.12
N SER A 189 4.10 1.96 2.54
CA SER A 189 4.21 1.03 1.42
C SER A 189 4.90 1.68 0.22
N THR A 190 4.56 2.93 -0.11
CA THR A 190 5.18 3.69 -1.21
C THR A 190 6.66 3.96 -0.94
N VAL A 191 7.00 4.34 0.29
CA VAL A 191 8.41 4.56 0.68
C VAL A 191 9.22 3.27 0.55
N LEU A 192 8.68 2.16 1.05
CA LEU A 192 9.31 0.84 0.98
C LEU A 192 9.45 0.36 -0.47
N THR A 193 8.44 0.55 -1.31
CA THR A 193 8.52 0.24 -2.75
C THR A 193 9.63 1.02 -3.43
N ARG A 194 9.79 2.32 -3.14
CA ARG A 194 10.90 3.12 -3.68
C ARG A 194 12.26 2.59 -3.23
N LEU A 195 12.42 2.27 -1.95
CA LEU A 195 13.68 1.77 -1.40
C LEU A 195 14.04 0.39 -1.98
N ILE A 196 13.06 -0.52 -2.07
CA ILE A 196 13.20 -1.82 -2.73
C ILE A 196 13.59 -1.65 -4.19
N MET A 197 12.92 -0.76 -4.91
CA MET A 197 13.23 -0.50 -6.32
C MET A 197 14.67 0.03 -6.46
N ALA A 198 15.05 1.01 -5.64
CA ALA A 198 16.42 1.51 -5.59
C ALA A 198 17.43 0.39 -5.32
N TYR A 199 17.14 -0.48 -4.35
CA TYR A 199 18.00 -1.58 -3.95
C TYR A 199 18.16 -2.65 -5.04
N LEU A 200 17.08 -3.01 -5.74
CA LEU A 200 17.10 -4.07 -6.76
C LEU A 200 17.64 -3.60 -8.11
N THR A 201 17.44 -2.32 -8.48
CA THR A 201 17.87 -1.79 -9.79
C THR A 201 19.09 -0.89 -9.71
N GLY A 202 19.50 -0.48 -8.51
CA GLY A 202 20.61 0.44 -8.29
C GLY A 202 21.97 -0.26 -8.21
N GLU A 203 23.02 0.54 -8.34
CA GLU A 203 24.39 0.12 -8.12
C GLU A 203 24.74 0.16 -6.63
N HIS A 204 25.30 -0.94 -6.13
CA HIS A 204 25.71 -1.13 -4.75
C HIS A 204 27.14 -0.62 -4.56
N LEU A 205 27.30 0.57 -4.00
CA LEU A 205 28.60 1.21 -3.80
C LEU A 205 29.26 0.68 -2.52
N LYS A 206 30.31 -0.12 -2.69
CA LYS A 206 31.07 -0.71 -1.57
C LYS A 206 32.02 0.32 -0.94
N LYS A 207 32.26 0.19 0.37
CA LYS A 207 33.24 0.98 1.16
C LYS A 207 32.96 2.49 1.18
N VAL A 208 31.73 2.90 0.99
CA VAL A 208 31.28 4.28 1.16
C VAL A 208 30.74 4.43 2.59
N THR A 209 31.10 5.51 3.29
CA THR A 209 30.51 5.81 4.60
C THR A 209 29.15 6.49 4.43
N LYS A 210 28.31 6.45 5.47
CA LYS A 210 26.98 7.09 5.45
C LYS A 210 27.04 8.57 5.04
N ASP A 211 27.97 9.33 5.61
CA ASP A 211 28.14 10.76 5.33
C ASP A 211 28.59 11.03 3.89
N ASN A 212 29.44 10.15 3.35
CA ASN A 212 29.87 10.22 1.96
C ASN A 212 28.71 9.86 1.01
N CYS A 213 27.87 8.88 1.37
CA CYS A 213 26.71 8.51 0.56
C CYS A 213 25.74 9.69 0.39
N THR A 214 25.51 10.47 1.46
CA THR A 214 24.66 11.65 1.39
C THR A 214 25.29 12.79 0.60
N SER A 215 26.60 13.03 0.73
CA SER A 215 27.27 14.13 0.00
C SER A 215 27.48 13.84 -1.48
N LEU A 216 27.53 12.57 -1.90
CA LEU A 216 27.57 12.21 -3.32
C LEU A 216 26.32 12.70 -4.08
N ALA A 217 25.17 12.79 -3.40
CA ALA A 217 23.94 13.31 -3.99
C ALA A 217 24.04 14.79 -4.39
N ASP A 218 24.90 15.57 -3.72
CA ASP A 218 25.05 17.01 -4.02
C ASP A 218 25.72 17.24 -5.40
N ASN A 219 26.58 16.31 -5.81
CA ASN A 219 27.35 16.41 -7.06
C ASN A 219 26.70 15.68 -8.24
N ASP A 220 25.79 14.72 -7.99
CA ASP A 220 25.11 13.93 -9.01
C ASP A 220 23.60 14.14 -8.91
N LYS A 221 23.09 15.07 -9.74
CA LYS A 221 21.66 15.39 -9.81
C LYS A 221 20.83 14.37 -10.60
N LEU A 222 21.47 13.47 -11.34
CA LEU A 222 20.78 12.48 -12.16
C LEU A 222 20.36 11.26 -11.35
N HIS A 223 21.15 10.91 -10.32
CA HIS A 223 20.91 9.75 -9.49
C HIS A 223 20.41 10.13 -8.10
N GLN A 224 19.75 9.17 -7.46
CA GLN A 224 19.36 9.20 -6.07
C GLN A 224 20.26 8.26 -5.27
N TYR A 225 20.75 8.74 -4.14
CA TYR A 225 21.59 7.98 -3.22
C TYR A 225 20.78 7.63 -1.98
N SER A 226 20.83 6.37 -1.57
CA SER A 226 20.11 5.88 -0.39
C SER A 226 21.03 5.01 0.43
N TRP A 227 21.18 5.36 1.71
CA TRP A 227 21.88 4.55 2.69
C TRP A 227 20.92 3.51 3.28
N MET A 228 21.30 2.24 3.21
CA MET A 228 20.51 1.08 3.61
C MET A 228 21.32 0.20 4.56
N ASP A 229 20.70 -0.66 5.36
CA ASP A 229 21.45 -1.56 6.26
C ASP A 229 22.13 -2.71 5.48
N GLY A 230 21.56 -3.12 4.34
CA GLY A 230 22.05 -4.21 3.52
C GLY A 230 21.81 -5.60 4.16
N PRO A 231 22.24 -6.68 3.48
CA PRO A 231 22.04 -8.05 3.97
C PRO A 231 23.00 -8.44 5.10
N ASP A 232 24.16 -7.79 5.19
CA ASP A 232 25.22 -8.16 6.12
C ASP A 232 25.10 -7.41 7.45
N VAL A 233 24.63 -8.09 8.49
CA VAL A 233 24.44 -7.55 9.85
C VAL A 233 25.74 -7.00 10.47
N ASN A 234 26.89 -7.49 9.99
CA ASN A 234 28.22 -7.12 10.47
C ASN A 234 28.83 -5.93 9.70
N GLU A 235 28.28 -5.57 8.55
CA GLU A 235 28.69 -4.37 7.82
C GLU A 235 27.95 -3.14 8.37
N SER A 236 28.54 -1.96 8.22
CA SER A 236 27.99 -0.71 8.77
C SER A 236 26.82 -0.15 7.94
N GLY A 237 26.51 -0.78 6.81
CA GLY A 237 25.46 -0.38 5.86
C GLY A 237 25.98 -0.30 4.42
N LEU A 238 25.05 -0.10 3.48
CA LEU A 238 25.26 -0.07 2.05
C LEU A 238 24.75 1.25 1.45
N CYS A 239 25.57 1.90 0.62
CA CYS A 239 25.15 3.02 -0.20
C CYS A 239 24.66 2.53 -1.56
N VAL A 240 23.43 2.89 -1.94
CA VAL A 240 22.83 2.49 -3.21
C VAL A 240 22.61 3.72 -4.09
N ARG A 241 23.20 3.71 -5.29
CA ARG A 241 22.98 4.71 -6.34
C ARG A 241 21.94 4.20 -7.32
N SER A 242 20.81 4.91 -7.47
CA SER A 242 19.70 4.45 -8.31
C SER A 242 19.01 5.60 -9.05
N THR A 243 18.12 5.26 -9.98
CA THR A 243 17.22 6.21 -10.66
C THR A 243 15.80 6.18 -10.09
N ALA A 244 15.59 5.49 -8.96
CA ALA A 244 14.27 5.34 -8.36
C ALA A 244 13.83 6.63 -7.64
N VAL A 245 12.84 7.32 -8.23
CA VAL A 245 12.29 8.60 -7.76
C VAL A 245 10.80 8.47 -7.42
N MET A 246 10.30 9.36 -6.57
CA MET A 246 8.86 9.52 -6.35
C MET A 246 8.34 10.68 -7.17
N THR A 247 7.15 10.51 -7.74
CA THR A 247 6.39 11.57 -8.38
C THR A 247 5.09 11.80 -7.62
N LEU A 248 4.64 13.05 -7.58
CA LEU A 248 3.37 13.39 -6.93
C LEU A 248 2.21 12.82 -7.76
N ALA A 249 1.46 11.89 -7.18
CA ALA A 249 0.27 11.30 -7.80
C ALA A 249 -1.00 11.96 -7.24
N ARG A 250 -1.26 13.21 -7.66
CA ARG A 250 -2.48 13.95 -7.32
C ARG A 250 -3.35 14.10 -8.57
N SER A 251 -4.68 14.03 -8.41
CA SER A 251 -5.56 14.25 -9.55
C SER A 251 -5.44 15.68 -10.07
N PRO A 252 -5.31 15.89 -11.40
CA PRO A 252 -5.29 17.22 -12.01
C PRO A 252 -6.53 18.06 -11.69
N ALA A 253 -7.68 17.43 -11.39
CA ALA A 253 -8.89 18.15 -10.93
C ALA A 253 -8.60 19.10 -9.76
N HIS A 254 -7.77 18.66 -8.80
CA HIS A 254 -7.44 19.46 -7.62
C HIS A 254 -6.36 20.51 -7.89
N GLU A 255 -5.50 20.29 -8.89
CA GLU A 255 -4.48 21.27 -9.31
C GLU A 255 -5.13 22.41 -10.09
N LEU A 256 -6.02 22.06 -11.03
CA LEU A 256 -6.79 23.00 -11.84
C LEU A 256 -7.95 23.66 -11.07
N LYS A 257 -8.27 23.14 -9.88
CA LYS A 257 -9.44 23.52 -9.06
C LYS A 257 -10.78 23.35 -9.81
N ASP A 258 -10.84 22.40 -10.73
CA ASP A 258 -12.06 22.00 -11.42
C ASP A 258 -12.59 20.70 -10.81
N TRP A 259 -13.39 20.83 -9.76
CA TRP A 259 -13.94 19.68 -9.02
C TRP A 259 -15.21 19.10 -9.65
N ASN A 260 -15.76 19.73 -10.69
CA ASN A 260 -16.94 19.25 -11.41
C ASN A 260 -16.57 18.50 -12.70
N THR A 261 -15.27 18.38 -13.00
CA THR A 261 -14.78 17.66 -14.16
C THR A 261 -15.23 16.20 -14.17
N ARG A 262 -15.53 15.69 -15.37
CA ARG A 262 -15.76 14.25 -15.62
C ARG A 262 -14.51 13.58 -16.21
N GLU A 263 -13.48 14.36 -16.48
CA GLU A 263 -12.25 13.86 -17.11
C GLU A 263 -11.26 13.31 -16.09
N TYR A 264 -11.09 14.01 -14.97
CA TYR A 264 -10.16 13.68 -13.90
C TYR A 264 -10.89 13.17 -12.65
N SER A 265 -10.16 12.40 -11.83
CA SER A 265 -10.67 11.89 -10.55
C SER A 265 -10.91 13.02 -9.56
N THR A 266 -12.01 12.98 -8.80
CA THR A 266 -12.35 14.02 -7.81
C THR A 266 -12.50 13.44 -6.39
N TRP A 267 -12.01 12.22 -6.17
CA TRP A 267 -12.10 11.55 -4.87
C TRP A 267 -11.39 12.34 -3.77
N THR A 268 -12.11 12.58 -2.69
CA THR A 268 -11.61 13.18 -1.45
C THR A 268 -12.07 12.34 -0.26
N GLU A 269 -11.24 12.26 0.77
CA GLU A 269 -11.59 11.60 2.03
C GLU A 269 -11.99 12.67 3.06
N SER A 270 -13.05 12.38 3.82
CA SER A 270 -13.49 13.26 4.91
C SER A 270 -12.41 13.31 5.98
N VAL A 271 -12.23 14.46 6.61
CA VAL A 271 -11.39 14.57 7.81
C VAL A 271 -12.22 14.20 9.04
N TRP A 272 -11.65 13.43 9.95
CA TRP A 272 -12.23 13.10 11.26
C TRP A 272 -11.17 13.32 12.35
N GLU A 273 -11.61 13.61 13.58
CA GLU A 273 -10.70 13.79 14.72
C GLU A 273 -10.31 12.44 15.33
N GLU A 274 -11.28 11.68 15.84
CA GLU A 274 -11.05 10.36 16.42
C GLU A 274 -12.19 9.40 16.06
N ALA A 275 -11.83 8.15 15.74
CA ALA A 275 -12.79 7.06 15.57
C ALA A 275 -12.65 6.10 16.75
N SER A 276 -13.67 6.04 17.63
CA SER A 276 -13.69 5.13 18.77
C SER A 276 -15.02 4.39 18.87
N LEU A 277 -14.96 3.17 19.39
CA LEU A 277 -16.13 2.34 19.67
C LEU A 277 -16.04 1.87 21.12
N GLN A 278 -17.11 2.09 21.88
CA GLN A 278 -17.19 1.68 23.27
C GLN A 278 -18.52 0.97 23.52
N VAL A 279 -18.47 -0.10 24.32
CA VAL A 279 -19.65 -0.86 24.75
C VAL A 279 -19.86 -0.62 26.23
N PHE A 280 -21.05 -0.18 26.61
CA PHE A 280 -21.42 0.06 28.00
C PHE A 280 -22.89 -0.29 28.23
N LEU A 281 -23.22 -0.59 29.49
CA LEU A 281 -24.60 -0.82 29.91
C LEU A 281 -25.27 0.52 30.18
N MET A 282 -26.42 0.74 29.54
CA MET A 282 -27.25 1.91 29.80
C MET A 282 -28.31 1.59 30.86
N PRO A 283 -28.49 2.44 31.89
CA PRO A 283 -29.61 2.30 32.81
C PRO A 283 -30.94 2.49 32.09
N SER A 284 -32.02 1.97 32.67
CA SER A 284 -33.36 2.26 32.14
C SER A 284 -33.74 3.71 32.40
N PHE A 285 -34.54 4.30 31.50
CA PHE A 285 -35.06 5.67 31.68
C PHE A 285 -35.75 5.87 33.04
N ARG A 286 -36.46 4.86 33.56
CA ARG A 286 -37.08 4.93 34.89
C ARG A 286 -36.06 5.11 36.00
N GLN A 287 -34.91 4.43 35.90
CA GLN A 287 -33.83 4.53 36.86
C GLN A 287 -33.15 5.91 36.78
N GLU A 288 -32.90 6.42 35.57
CA GLU A 288 -32.36 7.77 35.37
C GLU A 288 -33.26 8.84 35.99
N VAL A 289 -34.57 8.78 35.72
CA VAL A 289 -35.56 9.70 36.30
C VAL A 289 -35.63 9.55 37.82
N SER A 290 -35.60 8.32 38.35
CA SER A 290 -35.64 8.07 39.79
C SER A 290 -34.41 8.66 40.50
N VAL A 291 -33.22 8.51 39.92
CA VAL A 291 -31.98 9.08 40.44
C VAL A 291 -32.03 10.62 40.41
N LEU A 292 -32.50 11.22 39.32
CA LEU A 292 -32.62 12.67 39.20
C LEU A 292 -33.61 13.25 40.23
N VAL A 293 -34.81 12.68 40.31
CA VAL A 293 -35.85 13.13 41.27
C VAL A 293 -35.39 12.92 42.70
N GLY A 294 -34.78 11.77 43.01
CA GLY A 294 -34.19 11.49 44.31
C GLY A 294 -33.10 12.51 44.69
N GLY A 295 -32.22 12.85 43.75
CA GLY A 295 -31.19 13.87 43.94
C GLY A 295 -31.75 15.26 44.23
N ILE A 296 -32.76 15.70 43.47
CA ILE A 296 -33.45 17.00 43.69
C ILE A 296 -34.11 17.03 45.07
N ALA A 297 -34.79 15.96 45.48
CA ALA A 297 -35.44 15.89 46.79
C ALA A 297 -34.43 16.02 47.94
N VAL A 298 -33.31 15.27 47.88
CA VAL A 298 -32.24 15.36 48.89
C VAL A 298 -31.63 16.77 48.93
N PHE A 299 -31.43 17.41 47.77
CA PHE A 299 -30.93 18.77 47.69
C PHE A 299 -31.87 19.81 48.33
N LEU A 300 -33.17 19.73 48.06
CA LEU A 300 -34.14 20.66 48.68
C LEU A 300 -34.25 20.43 50.18
N VAL A 301 -34.29 19.18 50.63
CA VAL A 301 -34.32 18.85 52.06
C VAL A 301 -33.07 19.34 52.77
N SER A 302 -31.88 19.18 52.17
CA SER A 302 -30.64 19.68 52.77
C SER A 302 -30.60 21.20 52.85
N LEU A 303 -31.03 21.92 51.80
CA LEU A 303 -31.14 23.39 51.83
C LEU A 303 -32.11 23.86 52.92
N LEU A 304 -33.29 23.25 53.02
CA LEU A 304 -34.27 23.59 54.06
C LEU A 304 -33.72 23.31 55.45
N THR A 305 -33.08 22.15 55.64
CA THR A 305 -32.49 21.77 56.93
C THR A 305 -31.38 22.73 57.33
N VAL A 306 -30.46 23.05 56.42
CA VAL A 306 -29.39 24.02 56.66
C VAL A 306 -29.97 25.41 56.94
N HIS A 307 -30.98 25.85 56.20
CA HIS A 307 -31.63 27.12 56.43
C HIS A 307 -32.25 27.20 57.83
N CYS A 308 -32.99 26.17 58.24
CA CYS A 308 -33.59 26.09 59.57
C CYS A 308 -32.53 26.03 60.68
N LEU A 309 -31.49 25.21 60.53
CA LEU A 309 -30.39 25.11 61.49
C LEU A 309 -29.64 26.44 61.62
N ASN A 310 -29.41 27.14 60.51
CA ASN A 310 -28.77 28.45 60.51
C ASN A 310 -29.63 29.51 61.21
N GLN A 311 -30.95 29.52 60.95
CA GLN A 311 -31.87 30.40 61.67
C GLN A 311 -31.86 30.16 63.19
N GLN A 312 -31.73 28.90 63.62
CA GLN A 312 -31.74 28.51 65.04
C GLN A 312 -30.33 28.30 65.63
N ALA A 313 -29.27 28.73 64.93
CA ALA A 313 -27.89 28.40 65.29
C ALA A 313 -27.50 28.91 66.68
N LEU A 314 -27.96 30.11 67.06
CA LEU A 314 -27.68 30.70 68.36
C LEU A 314 -28.29 29.91 69.53
N VAL A 315 -29.45 29.26 69.32
CA VAL A 315 -30.13 28.44 70.33
C VAL A 315 -29.55 27.02 70.35
N LEU A 316 -29.27 26.46 69.17
CA LEU A 316 -28.78 25.09 69.03
C LEU A 316 -27.31 24.94 69.44
N PHE A 317 -26.49 25.97 69.23
CA PHE A 317 -25.05 25.94 69.49
C PHE A 317 -24.61 26.89 70.60
N THR A 318 -25.51 27.27 71.52
CA THR A 318 -25.12 28.00 72.73
C THR A 318 -24.01 27.23 73.48
N PRO A 319 -22.81 27.81 73.65
CA PRO A 319 -21.74 27.12 74.37
C PRO A 319 -22.17 26.95 75.82
N ARG A 320 -22.19 25.71 76.31
CA ARG A 320 -22.25 25.48 77.77
C ARG A 320 -20.99 26.10 78.36
N ALA A 321 -21.17 27.08 79.25
CA ALA A 321 -20.07 27.53 80.09
C ALA A 321 -19.52 26.30 80.84
N LEU A 322 -18.23 25.99 80.63
CA LEU A 322 -17.48 25.12 81.52
C LEU A 322 -17.48 25.82 82.88
N VAL A 323 -18.42 25.45 83.75
CA VAL A 323 -18.38 25.85 85.15
C VAL A 323 -17.26 25.03 85.77
N GLY A 324 -16.15 25.72 86.04
CA GLY A 324 -15.05 25.16 86.81
C GLY A 324 -15.51 24.74 88.19
N ILE A 325 -15.09 23.54 88.57
CA ILE A 325 -14.70 23.17 89.92
C ILE A 325 -13.32 22.53 89.77
#